data_AF-A0A2U1W1E0-F1
#
_entry.id   AF-A0A2U1W1E0-F1
#
_cell.length_a   1.000
_cell.length_b   1.000
_cell.length_c   1.000
_cell.angle_alpha   90.00
_cell.angle_beta   90.00
_cell.angle_gamma   90.00
#
_symmetry.space_group_name_H-M   'P 1'
#
loop_
_entity.id
_entity.type
_entity.pdbx_description
1 polymer ?
#
loop_
_entity_poly.entity_id
_entity_poly.type
_entity_poly.pdbx_seq_one_letter_code
_entity_poly.pdbx_strand_id
1 'polypeptide(L)'
;MGRTDRSYTVSVDGVGDFVFRRRVMRDQFRIHADTLRILGGPVDEPLLWNSAAAMATIGVLMVSGPDGWDVEELDPLAPEDLEGLYKVHGRLLEEEERFRGGAQP
;
A
#
# COMPACT_ATOMS: atom_id res chain seq x y z
N MET A 1 -16.56 9.09 19.50
CA MET A 1 -15.29 9.75 19.85
C MET A 1 -14.33 9.53 18.70
N GLY A 2 -14.14 10.54 17.85
CA GLY A 2 -13.49 10.41 16.55
C GLY A 2 -12.05 9.96 16.70
N ARG A 3 -11.68 8.87 16.02
CA ARG A 3 -10.30 8.42 15.88
C ARG A 3 -9.58 9.56 15.16
N THR A 4 -8.60 10.20 15.81
CA THR A 4 -7.72 11.17 15.14
C THR A 4 -7.08 10.43 13.98
N ASP A 5 -7.50 10.76 12.76
CA ASP A 5 -7.06 10.08 11.55
C ASP A 5 -5.60 10.46 11.35
N ARG A 6 -4.68 9.61 11.84
CA ARG A 6 -3.23 9.84 11.70
C ARG A 6 -2.87 9.42 10.29
N SER A 7 -3.20 10.29 9.33
CA SER A 7 -2.69 10.21 7.98
C SER A 7 -1.33 10.88 7.87
N TYR A 8 -0.55 10.46 6.89
CA TYR A 8 0.75 11.02 6.56
C TYR A 8 0.94 10.97 5.05
N THR A 9 1.70 11.94 4.54
CA THR A 9 2.03 12.03 3.13
C THR A 9 3.27 11.21 2.83
N VAL A 10 3.24 10.44 1.74
CA VAL A 10 4.36 9.70 1.18
C VAL A 10 4.56 10.21 -0.24
N SER A 11 5.64 10.94 -0.46
CA SER A 11 6.04 11.40 -1.79
C SER A 11 6.87 10.32 -2.48
N VAL A 12 6.49 9.98 -3.72
CA VAL A 12 7.13 8.93 -4.52
C VAL A 12 7.61 9.55 -5.83
N ASP A 13 8.93 9.55 -6.02
CA ASP A 13 9.55 10.14 -7.20
C ASP A 13 9.05 9.47 -8.50
N GLY A 14 8.67 10.31 -9.47
CA GLY A 14 8.08 9.89 -10.74
C GLY A 14 6.64 9.40 -10.68
N VAL A 15 5.99 9.36 -9.50
CA VAL A 15 4.60 8.92 -9.34
C VAL A 15 3.72 10.02 -8.75
N GLY A 16 4.13 10.63 -7.65
CA GLY A 16 3.39 11.72 -7.00
C GLY A 16 3.24 11.56 -5.48
N ASP A 17 2.31 12.31 -4.92
CA ASP A 17 2.04 12.35 -3.47
C ASP A 17 0.85 11.48 -3.09
N PHE A 18 1.07 10.63 -2.09
CA PHE A 18 0.04 9.75 -1.54
C PHE A 18 -0.24 10.15 -0.10
N VAL A 19 -1.50 10.07 0.31
CA VAL A 19 -1.89 10.19 1.71
C VAL A 19 -2.28 8.81 2.20
N PHE A 20 -1.57 8.30 3.19
CA PHE A 20 -1.85 7.02 3.82
C PHE A 20 -2.28 7.21 5.26
N ARG A 21 -3.15 6.34 5.75
CA ARG A 21 -3.44 6.23 7.19
C ARG A 21 -2.49 5.25 7.85
N ARG A 22 -2.14 5.51 9.12
CA ARG A 22 -1.33 4.57 9.91
C ARG A 22 -2.01 3.21 10.04
N ARG A 23 -1.30 2.13 9.65
CA ARG A 23 -1.76 0.76 9.81
C ARG A 23 -1.96 0.41 11.28
N VAL A 24 -3.10 -0.21 11.56
CA VAL A 24 -3.37 -0.90 12.82
C VAL A 24 -3.68 -2.37 12.57
N MET A 25 -3.75 -3.19 13.63
CA MET A 25 -4.03 -4.64 13.49
C MET A 25 -5.32 -4.96 12.72
N ARG A 26 -6.36 -4.12 12.83
CA ARG A 26 -7.59 -4.28 12.04
C ARG A 26 -7.32 -4.17 10.53
N ASP A 27 -6.39 -3.31 10.14
CA ASP A 27 -6.01 -3.12 8.74
C ASP A 27 -5.17 -4.30 8.27
N GLN A 28 -4.30 -4.83 9.12
CA GLN A 28 -3.53 -6.02 8.78
C GLN A 28 -4.44 -7.21 8.41
N PHE A 29 -5.53 -7.42 9.14
CA PHE A 29 -6.51 -8.46 8.79
C PHE A 29 -7.25 -8.17 7.48
N ARG A 30 -7.58 -6.90 7.21
CA ARG A 30 -8.20 -6.49 5.94
C ARG A 30 -7.26 -6.70 4.77
N ILE A 31 -6.00 -6.28 4.90
CA ILE A 31 -4.94 -6.50 3.90
C ILE A 31 -4.83 -7.99 3.59
N HIS A 32 -4.75 -8.86 4.60
CA HIS A 32 -4.71 -10.31 4.37
C HIS A 32 -5.97 -10.85 3.68
N ALA A 33 -7.16 -10.40 4.09
CA ALA A 33 -8.40 -10.81 3.46
C ALA A 33 -8.45 -10.37 1.98
N ASP A 34 -8.01 -9.15 1.67
CA ASP A 34 -7.96 -8.63 0.31
C ASP A 34 -6.88 -9.32 -0.53
N THR A 35 -5.70 -9.63 0.04
CA THR A 35 -4.69 -10.45 -0.63
C THR A 35 -5.29 -11.79 -1.06
N LEU A 36 -5.98 -12.49 -0.14
CA LEU A 36 -6.63 -13.76 -0.47
C LEU A 36 -7.74 -13.59 -1.51
N ARG A 37 -8.50 -12.49 -1.46
CA ARG A 37 -9.55 -12.15 -2.45
C ARG A 37 -8.95 -11.98 -3.84
N ILE A 38 -7.88 -11.19 -3.96
CA ILE A 38 -7.17 -10.95 -5.23
C ILE A 38 -6.65 -12.26 -5.82
N LEU A 39 -6.08 -13.12 -4.97
CA LEU A 39 -5.47 -14.39 -5.38
C LEU A 39 -6.47 -15.53 -5.61
N GLY A 40 -7.74 -15.34 -5.24
CA GLY A 40 -8.76 -16.40 -5.29
C GLY A 40 -8.54 -17.52 -4.25
N GLY A 41 -7.72 -17.28 -3.22
CA GLY A 41 -7.41 -18.24 -2.15
C GLY A 41 -5.93 -18.27 -1.77
N PRO A 42 -5.54 -19.21 -0.90
CA PRO A 42 -4.14 -19.43 -0.55
C PRO A 42 -3.33 -19.90 -1.77
N VAL A 43 -2.14 -19.34 -1.95
CA VAL A 43 -1.19 -19.72 -2.99
C VAL A 43 0.17 -20.03 -2.36
N ASP A 44 0.88 -21.00 -2.93
CA ASP A 44 2.26 -21.35 -2.55
C ASP A 44 3.25 -20.79 -3.59
N GLU A 45 3.12 -19.49 -3.87
CA GLU A 45 4.05 -18.77 -4.75
C GLU A 45 4.38 -17.39 -4.14
N PRO A 46 5.57 -17.23 -3.54
CA PRO A 46 5.92 -16.03 -2.78
C PRO A 46 5.86 -14.73 -3.57
N LEU A 47 6.26 -14.74 -4.85
CA LEU A 47 6.23 -13.52 -5.66
C LEU A 47 4.79 -13.04 -5.87
N LEU A 48 3.90 -13.96 -6.26
CA LEU A 48 2.49 -13.67 -6.47
C LEU A 48 1.81 -13.19 -5.18
N TRP A 49 2.11 -13.83 -4.05
CA TRP A 49 1.63 -13.39 -2.74
C TRP A 49 2.07 -11.96 -2.42
N ASN A 50 3.36 -11.65 -2.61
CA ASN A 50 3.92 -10.34 -2.30
C ASN A 50 3.32 -9.23 -3.18
N SER A 51 3.10 -9.49 -4.48
CA SER A 51 2.46 -8.53 -5.38
C SER A 51 1.02 -8.23 -4.94
N ALA A 52 0.22 -9.26 -4.66
CA ALA A 52 -1.15 -9.07 -4.18
C ALA A 52 -1.22 -8.41 -2.79
N ALA A 53 -0.25 -8.70 -1.92
CA ALA A 53 -0.13 -8.05 -0.62
C ALA A 53 0.26 -6.57 -0.76
N ALA A 54 1.10 -6.20 -1.72
CA ALA A 54 1.43 -4.80 -2.01
C ALA A 54 0.20 -4.04 -2.50
N MET A 55 -0.54 -4.59 -3.48
CA MET A 55 -1.79 -4.01 -3.98
C MET A 55 -2.82 -3.83 -2.87
N ALA A 56 -3.08 -4.88 -2.09
CA ALA A 56 -4.00 -4.83 -0.95
C ALA A 56 -3.56 -3.83 0.12
N THR A 57 -2.26 -3.74 0.41
CA THR A 57 -1.72 -2.78 1.38
C THR A 57 -1.99 -1.34 0.94
N ILE A 58 -1.70 -1.02 -0.31
CA ILE A 58 -1.94 0.32 -0.87
C ILE A 58 -3.45 0.61 -0.85
N GLY A 59 -4.28 -0.27 -1.40
CA GLY A 59 -5.73 -0.06 -1.45
C GLY A 59 -6.39 0.11 -0.08
N VAL A 60 -5.95 -0.63 0.94
CA VAL A 60 -6.53 -0.55 2.29
C VAL A 60 -6.07 0.68 3.08
N LEU A 61 -4.83 1.13 2.88
CA LEU A 61 -4.23 2.20 3.67
C LEU A 61 -4.29 3.57 2.99
N MET A 62 -4.40 3.62 1.66
CA MET A 62 -4.47 4.86 0.91
C MET A 62 -5.78 5.59 1.23
N VAL A 63 -5.64 6.88 1.57
CA VAL A 63 -6.73 7.83 1.77
C VAL A 63 -6.94 8.62 0.48
N SER A 64 -5.85 9.04 -0.17
CA SER A 64 -5.86 9.66 -1.50
C SER A 64 -4.52 9.42 -2.20
N GLY A 65 -4.54 9.36 -3.52
CA GLY A 65 -3.34 9.32 -4.38
C GLY A 65 -3.35 10.48 -5.38
N PRO A 66 -2.32 10.57 -6.24
CA PRO A 66 -2.30 11.54 -7.34
C PRO A 66 -3.42 11.25 -8.35
N ASP A 67 -3.84 12.28 -9.09
CA ASP A 67 -4.90 12.15 -10.10
C ASP A 67 -4.57 11.05 -11.12
N GLY A 68 -5.54 10.16 -11.36
CA GLY A 68 -5.40 9.05 -12.30
C GLY A 68 -4.70 7.80 -11.75
N TRP A 69 -4.26 7.80 -10.49
CA TRP A 69 -3.73 6.60 -9.85
C TRP A 69 -4.84 5.67 -9.36
N ASP A 70 -4.87 4.45 -9.89
CA ASP A 70 -5.69 3.37 -9.38
C ASP A 70 -4.89 2.06 -9.37
N VAL A 71 -4.74 1.48 -8.17
CA VAL A 71 -3.96 0.26 -7.97
C VAL A 71 -4.62 -0.97 -8.58
N GLU A 72 -5.95 -0.97 -8.76
CA GLU A 72 -6.68 -2.09 -9.36
C GLU A 72 -6.66 -2.06 -10.90
N GLU A 73 -6.30 -0.92 -11.50
CA GLU A 73 -6.31 -0.70 -12.96
C GLU A 73 -4.90 -0.55 -13.56
N LEU A 74 -3.85 -0.84 -12.79
CA LEU A 74 -2.46 -0.81 -13.28
C LEU A 74 -2.25 -1.84 -14.41
N ASP A 75 -1.56 -1.44 -15.48
CA ASP A 75 -1.22 -2.35 -16.58
C ASP A 75 0.05 -3.15 -16.24
N PRO A 76 -0.02 -4.48 -16.05
CA PRO A 76 1.16 -5.29 -15.73
C PRO A 76 2.16 -5.38 -16.89
N LEU A 77 1.78 -4.99 -18.11
CA LEU A 77 2.66 -4.92 -19.27
C LEU A 77 3.32 -3.55 -19.43
N ALA A 78 2.87 -2.54 -18.68
CA ALA A 78 3.51 -1.24 -18.57
C ALA A 78 4.56 -1.31 -17.44
N PRO A 79 5.87 -1.28 -17.76
CA PRO A 79 6.91 -1.36 -16.73
C PRO A 79 6.80 -0.27 -15.66
N GLU A 80 6.36 0.92 -16.05
CA GLU A 80 6.16 2.07 -15.17
C GLU A 80 5.09 1.85 -14.10
N ASP A 81 4.01 1.15 -14.43
CA ASP A 81 2.91 0.86 -13.49
C ASP A 81 3.33 -0.18 -12.47
N LEU A 82 4.01 -1.24 -12.94
CA LEU A 82 4.56 -2.28 -12.08
C LEU A 82 5.66 -1.72 -11.16
N GLU A 83 6.56 -0.90 -11.70
CA GLU A 83 7.60 -0.21 -10.93
C GLU A 83 6.97 0.75 -9.91
N GLY A 84 5.94 1.50 -10.33
CA GLY A 84 5.17 2.40 -9.48
C GLY A 84 4.56 1.68 -8.28
N LEU A 85 3.92 0.53 -8.48
CA LEU A 85 3.35 -0.29 -7.41
C LEU A 85 4.39 -0.59 -6.32
N TYR A 86 5.56 -1.11 -6.72
CA TYR A 86 6.59 -1.49 -5.76
C TYR A 86 7.28 -0.28 -5.14
N LYS A 87 7.47 0.83 -5.88
CA LYS A 87 7.99 2.09 -5.33
C LYS A 87 7.08 2.64 -4.25
N VAL A 88 5.79 2.75 -4.53
CA VAL A 88 4.79 3.24 -3.56
C VAL A 88 4.76 2.35 -2.33
N HIS A 89 4.69 1.03 -2.51
CA HIS A 89 4.68 0.09 -1.40
C HIS A 89 5.98 0.15 -0.57
N GLY A 90 7.14 0.21 -1.21
CA GLY A 90 8.43 0.32 -0.53
C GLY A 90 8.54 1.60 0.30
N ARG A 91 8.21 2.76 -0.29
CA ARG A 91 8.20 4.04 0.42
C ARG A 91 7.23 4.06 1.60
N LEU A 92 6.07 3.44 1.45
CA LEU A 92 5.11 3.27 2.53
C LEU A 92 5.71 2.46 3.70
N LEU A 93 6.37 1.34 3.42
CA LEU A 93 7.01 0.51 4.45
C LEU A 93 8.12 1.27 5.19
N GLU A 94 8.95 2.03 4.48
CA GLU A 94 10.00 2.85 5.09
C GLU A 94 9.43 3.89 6.08
N GLU A 95 8.32 4.55 5.73
CA GLU A 95 7.64 5.47 6.65
C GLU A 95 6.99 4.73 7.83
N GLU A 96 6.46 3.52 7.61
CA GLU A 96 5.96 2.68 8.71
C GLU A 96 7.07 2.24 9.68
N GLU A 97 8.27 1.95 9.16
CA GLU A 97 9.46 1.65 9.96
C GLU A 97 9.93 2.87 10.76
N ARG A 98 9.91 4.06 10.16
CA ARG A 98 10.19 5.33 10.86
C ARG A 98 9.33 5.49 12.12
N PHE A 99 8.03 5.16 12.04
CA PHE A 99 7.14 5.21 13.21
C PHE A 99 7.45 4.15 14.28
N ARG A 100 8.07 3.02 13.91
CA ARG A 100 8.50 1.99 14.87
C ARG A 100 9.78 2.37 15.59
N GLY A 101 10.68 3.11 14.91
CA GLY A 101 11.92 3.65 15.48
C GLY A 101 11.72 4.80 16.48
N GLY A 102 10.49 5.21 16.76
CA GLY A 102 10.19 6.31 17.69
C GLY A 102 10.43 7.71 17.12
N ALA A 103 10.78 7.82 15.83
CA ALA A 103 10.77 9.11 15.14
C ALA A 103 9.31 9.56 15.01
N GLN A 104 8.96 10.58 15.78
CA GLN A 104 7.64 11.20 15.71
C GLN A 104 7.46 11.83 14.30
N PRO A 105 6.25 11.81 13.72
CA PRO A 105 5.96 12.46 12.45
C PRO A 105 6.39 13.93 12.46
#